data_AF-A0A7L1GWX5-F1
#
_entry.id   AF-A0A7L1GWX5-F1
#
_cell.length_a   1.000
_cell.length_b   1.000
_cell.length_c   1.000
_cell.angle_alpha   90.00
_cell.angle_beta   90.00
_cell.angle_gamma   90.00
#
_symmetry.space_group_name_H-M   'P 1'
#
loop_
_entity.id
_entity.type
_entity.pdbx_description
1 polymer ?
#
loop_
_entity_poly.entity_id
_entity_poly.type
_entity_poly.pdbx_seq_one_letter_code
_entity_poly.pdbx_strand_id
1 'polypeptide(L)'
;MQMLIPAIFCLLCSCCLRSTEARKYESILMVPNGGPWGSWGHQQFCLSGYVQGFALKVEAKQGFWLFRDDTALNGIRLICSDGTVIESSVGHWGNWTKAQFCSSSKLVSFSLRVEERQHLLDNTMANNVRFACSDGTNLEGLGISGGHFGPWSSSCTSGAICGLQTKVQGPQGIGDDTSLNDMRVFCCK
;
A
#
# COMPACT_ATOMS: atom_id res chain seq x y z
N MET A 1 -39.37 0.05 -58.88
CA MET A 1 -38.27 0.86 -58.32
C MET A 1 -38.27 0.69 -56.82
N GLN A 2 -37.33 -0.11 -56.31
CA GLN A 2 -37.17 -0.42 -54.89
C GLN A 2 -36.42 0.73 -54.22
N MET A 3 -37.07 1.40 -53.26
CA MET A 3 -36.44 2.38 -52.39
C MET A 3 -35.72 1.60 -51.27
N LEU A 4 -34.39 1.52 -51.37
CA LEU A 4 -33.53 0.96 -50.33
C LEU A 4 -33.48 1.95 -49.14
N ILE A 5 -34.05 1.56 -48.00
CA ILE A 5 -33.83 2.22 -46.72
C ILE A 5 -32.60 1.55 -46.09
N PRO A 6 -31.50 2.27 -45.83
CA PRO A 6 -30.40 1.69 -45.06
C PRO A 6 -30.83 1.62 -43.60
N ALA A 7 -31.10 0.42 -43.11
CA ALA A 7 -31.22 0.16 -41.68
C ALA A 7 -29.86 0.42 -41.04
N ILE A 8 -29.65 1.62 -40.52
CA ILE A 8 -28.53 1.94 -39.63
C ILE A 8 -28.81 1.18 -38.34
N PHE A 9 -28.25 -0.03 -38.26
CA PHE A 9 -28.19 -0.81 -37.03
C PHE A 9 -27.20 -0.09 -36.11
N CYS A 10 -27.69 0.86 -35.31
CA CYS A 10 -26.95 1.38 -34.17
C CYS A 10 -26.68 0.22 -33.22
N LEU A 11 -25.53 -0.44 -33.41
CA LEU A 11 -24.85 -1.19 -32.36
C LEU A 11 -24.60 -0.18 -31.24
N LEU A 12 -25.57 -0.04 -30.36
CA LEU A 12 -25.34 0.45 -29.01
C LEU A 12 -24.37 -0.55 -28.42
N CYS A 13 -23.09 -0.24 -28.59
CA CYS A 13 -22.00 -0.79 -27.83
C CYS A 13 -22.32 -0.42 -26.39
N SER A 14 -23.13 -1.26 -25.75
CA SER A 14 -23.33 -1.28 -24.32
C SER A 14 -21.99 -1.70 -23.74
N CYS A 15 -21.05 -0.75 -23.75
CA CYS A 15 -19.97 -0.73 -22.82
C CYS A 15 -20.67 -0.80 -21.48
N CYS A 16 -20.74 -2.01 -20.90
CA CYS A 16 -21.03 -2.20 -19.51
C CYS A 16 -19.96 -1.40 -18.77
N LEU A 17 -20.22 -0.10 -18.58
CA LEU A 17 -19.62 0.72 -17.55
C LEU A 17 -20.05 0.02 -16.27
N ARG A 18 -19.34 -1.05 -15.90
CA ARG A 18 -19.29 -1.52 -14.53
C ARG A 18 -18.75 -0.31 -13.79
N SER A 19 -19.64 0.53 -13.27
CA SER A 19 -19.25 1.45 -12.22
C SER A 19 -18.70 0.55 -11.14
N THR A 20 -17.38 0.51 -11.00
CA THR A 20 -16.74 -0.03 -9.80
C THR A 20 -17.17 0.92 -8.69
N GLU A 21 -18.33 0.63 -8.09
CA GLU A 21 -18.80 1.35 -6.92
C GLU A 21 -17.67 1.27 -5.89
N ALA A 22 -17.18 2.42 -5.44
CA ALA A 22 -16.07 2.46 -4.51
C ALA A 22 -16.46 1.65 -3.26
N ARG A 23 -15.66 0.64 -2.92
CA ARG A 23 -15.96 -0.24 -1.79
C ARG A 23 -16.12 0.59 -0.51
N LYS A 24 -17.27 0.45 0.16
CA LYS A 24 -17.55 1.14 1.43
C LYS A 24 -16.66 0.57 2.53
N TYR A 25 -16.02 1.45 3.29
CA TYR A 25 -15.25 1.12 4.50
C TYR A 25 -15.88 1.75 5.74
N GLU A 26 -15.61 1.18 6.92
CA GLU A 26 -16.17 1.62 8.20
C GLU A 26 -15.26 2.59 8.94
N SER A 27 -13.95 2.36 8.86
CA SER A 27 -12.94 3.17 9.54
C SER A 27 -11.62 3.18 8.80
N ILE A 28 -10.78 4.15 9.14
CA ILE A 28 -9.43 4.32 8.63
C ILE A 28 -8.47 4.13 9.80
N LEU A 29 -7.50 3.24 9.64
CA LEU A 29 -6.42 3.07 10.61
C LEU A 29 -5.20 3.86 10.13
N MET A 30 -4.61 4.62 11.04
CA MET A 30 -3.42 5.44 10.82
C MET A 30 -2.46 5.23 12.00
N VAL A 31 -1.20 5.61 11.82
CA VAL A 31 -0.18 5.64 12.87
C VAL A 31 0.40 7.05 12.99
N PRO A 32 0.85 7.47 14.19
CA PRO A 32 1.33 8.84 14.41
C PRO A 32 2.75 9.09 13.91
N ASN A 33 3.50 8.03 13.58
CA ASN A 33 4.93 8.12 13.24
C ASN A 33 5.23 8.10 11.73
N GLY A 34 4.20 8.18 10.87
CA GLY A 34 4.38 8.36 9.43
C GLY A 34 4.96 9.73 9.07
N GLY A 35 5.78 9.78 8.02
CA GLY A 35 6.42 11.01 7.54
C GLY A 35 5.42 12.03 6.95
N PRO A 36 5.65 13.34 7.13
CA PRO A 36 4.70 14.37 6.69
C PRO A 36 4.76 14.63 5.18
N TRP A 37 5.85 14.27 4.50
CA TRP A 37 6.13 14.63 3.11
C TRP A 37 5.52 13.67 2.09
N GLY A 38 5.46 14.13 0.83
CA GLY A 38 4.87 13.38 -0.27
C GLY A 38 3.36 13.56 -0.41
N SER A 39 2.80 12.87 -1.39
CA SER A 39 1.37 12.92 -1.72
C SER A 39 0.71 11.57 -1.47
N TRP A 40 -0.54 11.60 -0.99
CA TRP A 40 -1.35 10.40 -0.89
C TRP A 40 -1.73 9.91 -2.29
N GLY A 41 -1.50 8.63 -2.56
CA GLY A 41 -1.89 7.97 -3.81
C GLY A 41 -3.39 7.74 -3.93
N HIS A 42 -3.80 6.91 -4.89
CA HIS A 42 -5.20 6.48 -4.97
C HIS A 42 -5.53 5.46 -3.88
N GLN A 43 -6.74 5.53 -3.33
CA GLN A 43 -7.25 4.47 -2.48
C GLN A 43 -7.51 3.23 -3.33
N GLN A 44 -7.08 2.07 -2.84
CA GLN A 44 -7.31 0.78 -3.50
C GLN A 44 -7.84 -0.22 -2.50
N PHE A 45 -8.77 -1.06 -2.96
CA PHE A 45 -9.53 -1.98 -2.14
C PHE A 45 -9.61 -3.34 -2.82
N CYS A 46 -9.64 -4.40 -2.01
CA CYS A 46 -10.09 -5.70 -2.48
C CYS A 46 -11.52 -5.59 -2.97
N LEU A 47 -11.86 -6.18 -4.12
CA LEU A 47 -13.21 -6.11 -4.67
C LEU A 47 -14.25 -6.66 -3.68
N SER A 48 -13.90 -7.77 -3.02
CA SER A 48 -14.65 -8.37 -1.92
C SER A 48 -13.69 -8.97 -0.89
N GLY A 49 -14.19 -9.50 0.22
CA GLY A 49 -13.35 -10.17 1.23
C GLY A 49 -12.37 -9.24 1.95
N TYR A 50 -11.24 -9.76 2.40
CA TYR A 50 -10.28 -9.02 3.23
C TYR A 50 -8.84 -9.28 2.79
N VAL A 51 -7.90 -8.56 3.37
CA VAL A 51 -6.47 -8.77 3.15
C VAL A 51 -5.98 -9.87 4.09
N GLN A 52 -5.26 -10.83 3.50
CA GLN A 52 -4.66 -11.97 4.19
C GLN A 52 -3.12 -11.96 4.13
N GLY A 53 -2.52 -11.16 3.25
CA GLY A 53 -1.08 -11.06 3.16
C GLY A 53 -0.59 -9.74 2.57
N PHE A 54 0.72 -9.57 2.55
CA PHE A 54 1.38 -8.39 2.01
C PHE A 54 2.78 -8.70 1.47
N ALA A 55 3.28 -7.81 0.64
CA ALA A 55 4.68 -7.79 0.19
C ALA A 55 5.18 -6.35 0.15
N LEU A 56 6.49 -6.16 0.35
CA LEU A 56 7.11 -4.84 0.36
C LEU A 56 7.97 -4.65 -0.87
N LYS A 57 8.05 -3.43 -1.41
CA LYS A 57 9.03 -3.06 -2.43
C LYS A 57 10.18 -2.36 -1.73
N VAL A 58 11.34 -2.98 -1.76
CA VAL A 58 12.51 -2.54 -0.99
C VAL A 58 13.72 -2.52 -1.89
N GLU A 59 14.51 -1.47 -1.80
CA GLU A 59 15.82 -1.43 -2.42
C GLU A 59 16.85 -2.10 -1.50
N ALA A 60 17.53 -3.11 -2.03
CA ALA A 60 18.58 -3.78 -1.28
C ALA A 60 19.80 -2.86 -1.16
N LYS A 61 20.45 -2.87 0.01
CA LYS A 61 21.72 -2.16 0.24
C LYS A 61 22.71 -2.49 -0.87
N GLN A 62 23.04 -1.51 -1.70
CA GLN A 62 24.06 -1.63 -2.74
C GLN A 62 25.38 -1.15 -2.14
N GLY A 63 26.02 -2.03 -1.37
CA GLY A 63 27.09 -1.68 -0.43
C GLY A 63 28.20 -0.75 -0.94
N PHE A 64 28.83 -0.04 0.00
CA PHE A 64 30.10 0.73 -0.06
C PHE A 64 30.37 1.57 -1.32
N TRP A 65 29.35 2.18 -1.93
CA TRP A 65 29.56 3.28 -2.87
C TRP A 65 28.92 4.55 -2.32
N LEU A 66 29.78 5.54 -2.06
CA LEU A 66 29.56 6.76 -1.25
C LEU A 66 28.49 7.75 -1.76
N PHE A 67 27.62 7.37 -2.70
CA PHE A 67 26.74 8.33 -3.42
C PHE A 67 25.35 7.80 -3.79
N ARG A 68 24.87 6.70 -3.21
CA ARG A 68 23.51 6.21 -3.48
C ARG A 68 22.75 6.06 -2.17
N ASP A 69 21.62 6.75 -2.06
CA ASP A 69 20.73 6.64 -0.91
C ASP A 69 20.19 5.22 -0.86
N ASP A 70 20.68 4.49 0.13
CA ASP A 70 20.82 3.05 0.02
C ASP A 70 19.61 2.31 0.59
N THR A 71 18.49 2.94 0.94
CA THR A 71 17.65 2.33 2.00
C THR A 71 16.28 2.98 2.21
N ALA A 72 15.26 2.66 1.40
CA ALA A 72 13.88 3.01 1.77
C ALA A 72 12.83 1.99 1.35
N LEU A 73 11.74 1.91 2.15
CA LEU A 73 10.51 1.27 1.72
C LEU A 73 9.94 2.09 0.55
N ASN A 74 9.74 1.44 -0.59
CA ASN A 74 9.27 2.09 -1.81
C ASN A 74 7.79 1.77 -2.09
N GLY A 75 7.25 0.69 -1.53
CA GLY A 75 5.86 0.30 -1.81
C GLY A 75 5.37 -0.83 -0.94
N ILE A 76 4.05 -0.96 -0.89
CA ILE A 76 3.34 -2.00 -0.15
C ILE A 76 2.26 -2.57 -1.06
N ARG A 77 2.28 -3.90 -1.22
CA ARG A 77 1.21 -4.70 -1.83
C ARG A 77 0.40 -5.32 -0.73
N LEU A 78 -0.92 -5.24 -0.82
CA LEU A 78 -1.82 -6.07 -0.03
C LEU A 78 -2.40 -7.17 -0.91
N ILE A 79 -2.55 -8.36 -0.34
CA ILE A 79 -3.03 -9.57 -1.02
C ILE A 79 -4.37 -9.94 -0.41
N CYS A 80 -5.39 -9.86 -1.25
CA CYS A 80 -6.77 -10.13 -0.91
C CYS A 80 -7.03 -11.64 -0.76
N SER A 81 -8.12 -11.98 -0.07
CA SER A 81 -8.54 -13.37 0.15
C SER A 81 -8.88 -14.13 -1.14
N ASP A 82 -9.20 -13.41 -2.22
CA ASP A 82 -9.42 -13.96 -3.56
C ASP A 82 -8.12 -14.09 -4.39
N GLY A 83 -6.97 -13.75 -3.80
CA GLY A 83 -5.66 -13.78 -4.45
C GLY A 83 -5.33 -12.53 -5.27
N THR A 84 -6.24 -11.56 -5.39
CA THR A 84 -5.95 -10.29 -6.06
C THR A 84 -4.95 -9.46 -5.27
N VAL A 85 -4.15 -8.66 -5.98
CA VAL A 85 -3.15 -7.78 -5.39
C VAL A 85 -3.58 -6.34 -5.60
N ILE A 86 -3.53 -5.56 -4.53
CA ILE A 86 -3.86 -4.13 -4.55
C ILE A 86 -2.66 -3.29 -4.10
N GLU A 87 -2.49 -2.14 -4.74
CA GLU A 87 -1.35 -1.24 -4.57
C GLU A 87 -1.84 0.20 -4.69
N SER A 88 -1.44 1.08 -3.77
CA SER A 88 -1.67 2.52 -3.92
C SER A 88 -0.53 3.15 -4.74
N SER A 89 0.01 4.30 -4.35
CA SER A 89 1.23 4.82 -4.95
C SER A 89 2.44 3.95 -4.57
N VAL A 90 3.29 3.67 -5.56
CA VAL A 90 4.48 2.84 -5.41
C VAL A 90 5.67 3.57 -6.03
N GLY A 91 6.80 3.58 -5.32
CA GLY A 91 8.06 4.11 -5.78
C GLY A 91 8.67 3.30 -6.93
N HIS A 92 9.48 3.97 -7.75
CA HIS A 92 10.06 3.36 -8.94
C HIS A 92 11.06 2.24 -8.59
N TRP A 93 11.86 2.45 -7.56
CA TRP A 93 13.01 1.62 -7.21
C TRP A 93 12.68 0.40 -6.33
N GLY A 94 13.66 -0.49 -6.19
CA GLY A 94 13.59 -1.69 -5.37
C GLY A 94 12.88 -2.87 -6.04
N ASN A 95 12.94 -4.02 -5.35
CA ASN A 95 12.30 -5.26 -5.75
C ASN A 95 11.23 -5.65 -4.74
N TRP A 96 10.20 -6.36 -5.21
CA TRP A 96 9.18 -6.92 -4.33
C TRP A 96 9.73 -8.10 -3.53
N THR A 97 9.50 -8.10 -2.22
CA THR A 97 9.86 -9.19 -1.32
C THR A 97 8.95 -10.39 -1.54
N LYS A 98 9.32 -11.53 -0.95
CA LYS A 98 8.39 -12.65 -0.81
C LYS A 98 7.15 -12.18 -0.03
N ALA A 99 5.98 -12.58 -0.49
CA ALA A 99 4.73 -12.32 0.21
C ALA A 99 4.66 -13.07 1.54
N GLN A 100 4.12 -12.39 2.56
CA GLN A 100 3.87 -12.91 3.89
C GLN A 100 2.37 -12.94 4.14
N PHE A 101 1.89 -13.99 4.81
CA PHE A 101 0.47 -14.24 4.99
C PHE A 101 0.15 -14.54 6.45
N CYS A 102 -1.02 -14.07 6.87
CA CYS A 102 -1.71 -14.59 8.03
C CYS A 102 -2.24 -15.98 7.66
N SER A 103 -1.87 -17.03 8.39
CA SER A 103 -2.05 -18.43 7.97
C SER A 103 -3.48 -18.79 7.56
N SER A 104 -4.45 -18.58 8.46
CA SER A 104 -5.89 -18.80 8.19
C SER A 104 -6.72 -17.69 8.84
N SER A 105 -6.13 -16.51 8.90
CA SER A 105 -6.63 -15.33 9.59
C SER A 105 -6.46 -14.09 8.71
N LYS A 106 -6.91 -12.95 9.20
CA LYS A 106 -6.99 -11.70 8.43
C LYS A 106 -6.18 -10.59 9.07
N LEU A 107 -5.72 -9.64 8.26
CA LEU A 107 -5.00 -8.47 8.75
C LEU A 107 -5.96 -7.49 9.45
N VAL A 108 -5.61 -7.02 10.65
CA VAL A 108 -6.50 -6.20 11.48
C VAL A 108 -5.88 -4.91 12.02
N SER A 109 -4.56 -4.81 12.08
CA SER A 109 -3.83 -3.62 12.56
C SER A 109 -2.42 -3.59 11.94
N PHE A 110 -1.76 -2.43 11.98
CA PHE A 110 -0.39 -2.27 11.50
C PHE A 110 0.43 -1.36 12.41
N SER A 111 1.75 -1.47 12.31
CA SER A 111 2.72 -0.61 12.98
C SER A 111 3.85 -0.33 11.99
N LEU A 112 4.19 0.95 11.84
CA LEU A 112 5.19 1.40 10.88
C LEU A 112 6.55 1.53 11.56
N ARG A 113 7.61 1.03 10.91
CA ARG A 113 8.99 1.24 11.33
C ARG A 113 9.57 2.42 10.61
N VAL A 114 10.06 3.38 11.38
CA VAL A 114 10.50 4.67 10.89
C VAL A 114 11.84 5.02 11.52
N GLU A 115 12.71 5.65 10.76
CA GLU A 115 13.96 6.19 11.27
C GLU A 115 13.70 7.45 12.12
N GLU A 116 14.27 7.48 13.31
CA GLU A 116 14.16 8.65 14.19
C GLU A 116 14.93 9.82 13.58
N ARG A 117 14.36 11.04 13.70
CA ARG A 117 15.06 12.26 13.26
C ARG A 117 16.32 12.43 14.09
N GLN A 118 17.48 12.13 13.52
CA GLN A 118 18.76 12.38 14.20
C GLN A 118 19.11 13.88 14.21
N HIS A 119 18.62 14.66 13.24
CA HIS A 119 18.88 16.09 13.13
C HIS A 119 17.63 16.90 12.73
N LEU A 120 17.64 18.22 13.02
CA LEU A 120 16.54 19.18 12.71
C LEU A 120 16.11 19.21 11.24
N LEU A 121 16.93 18.66 10.34
CA LEU A 121 16.78 18.69 8.88
C LEU A 121 16.59 17.30 8.26
N ASP A 122 16.71 16.21 9.04
CA ASP A 122 16.65 14.84 8.50
C ASP A 122 15.24 14.25 8.51
N ASN A 123 14.97 13.51 7.44
CA ASN A 123 13.65 13.04 7.06
C ASN A 123 13.23 11.79 7.85
N THR A 124 12.00 11.82 8.32
CA THR A 124 11.31 10.65 8.89
C THR A 124 10.89 9.74 7.73
N MET A 125 11.65 8.70 7.42
CA MET A 125 11.39 7.76 6.32
C MET A 125 10.88 6.41 6.85
N ALA A 126 9.91 5.81 6.17
CA ALA A 126 9.43 4.48 6.51
C ALA A 126 10.41 3.42 5.99
N ASN A 127 10.87 2.55 6.88
CA ASN A 127 11.84 1.49 6.58
C ASN A 127 11.20 0.11 6.53
N ASN A 128 10.12 -0.11 7.29
CA ASN A 128 9.43 -1.38 7.36
C ASN A 128 7.99 -1.20 7.85
N VAL A 129 7.19 -2.25 7.77
CA VAL A 129 5.86 -2.33 8.37
C VAL A 129 5.68 -3.71 8.98
N ARG A 130 4.95 -3.78 10.09
CA ARG A 130 4.44 -5.03 10.62
C ARG A 130 2.94 -4.98 10.73
N PHE A 131 2.31 -6.13 10.56
CA PHE A 131 0.87 -6.27 10.64
C PHE A 131 0.49 -7.28 11.71
N ALA A 132 -0.64 -7.01 12.38
CA ALA A 132 -1.27 -7.95 13.30
C ALA A 132 -2.34 -8.76 12.55
N CYS A 133 -2.32 -10.06 12.75
CA CYS A 133 -3.33 -10.99 12.29
C CYS A 133 -4.43 -11.15 13.37
N SER A 134 -5.63 -11.51 12.94
CA SER A 134 -6.77 -11.70 13.86
C SER A 134 -6.61 -12.89 14.82
N ASP A 135 -5.64 -13.78 14.58
CA ASP A 135 -5.28 -14.89 15.47
C ASP A 135 -4.23 -14.51 16.53
N GLY A 136 -3.82 -13.24 16.58
CA GLY A 136 -2.83 -12.72 17.51
C GLY A 136 -1.37 -12.83 17.05
N THR A 137 -1.12 -13.44 15.88
CA THR A 137 0.23 -13.46 15.29
C THR A 137 0.59 -12.11 14.68
N ASN A 138 1.88 -11.77 14.69
CA ASN A 138 2.41 -10.55 14.08
C ASN A 138 3.37 -10.92 12.95
N LEU A 139 3.18 -10.29 11.80
CA LEU A 139 4.04 -10.45 10.63
C LEU A 139 4.89 -9.21 10.47
N GLU A 140 6.18 -9.31 10.78
CA GLU A 140 7.15 -8.27 10.47
C GLU A 140 7.56 -8.36 8.99
N GLY A 141 7.44 -7.25 8.27
CA GLY A 141 7.79 -7.19 6.86
C GLY A 141 9.27 -7.41 6.60
N LEU A 142 9.61 -7.80 5.38
CA LEU A 142 10.99 -7.94 4.90
C LEU A 142 11.59 -6.59 4.44
N GLY A 143 11.33 -5.53 5.21
CA GLY A 143 11.90 -4.19 5.03
C GLY A 143 13.26 -4.04 5.68
N ILE A 144 13.74 -2.80 5.76
CA ILE A 144 15.05 -2.48 6.33
C ILE A 144 15.00 -2.48 7.85
N SER A 145 16.09 -2.90 8.48
CA SER A 145 16.19 -3.05 9.93
C SER A 145 16.59 -1.76 10.68
N GLY A 146 16.59 -0.60 10.03
CA GLY A 146 16.93 0.70 10.62
C GLY A 146 15.72 1.38 11.27
N GLY A 147 15.95 2.17 12.32
CA GLY A 147 14.87 2.85 13.07
C GLY A 147 14.07 1.93 14.00
N HIS A 148 12.92 2.43 14.48
CA HIS A 148 12.08 1.74 15.46
C HIS A 148 10.63 1.63 14.98
N PHE A 149 9.94 0.56 15.40
CA PHE A 149 8.50 0.44 15.23
C PHE A 149 7.81 1.44 16.16
N GLY A 150 6.96 2.28 15.59
CA GLY A 150 6.06 3.13 16.34
C GLY A 150 4.93 2.35 17.01
N PRO A 151 3.98 3.07 17.64
CA PRO A 151 2.81 2.42 18.22
C PRO A 151 2.00 1.68 17.15
N TRP A 152 1.26 0.67 17.59
CA TRP A 152 0.26 0.03 16.74
C TRP A 152 -0.88 1.00 16.43
N SER A 153 -1.45 0.89 15.23
CA SER A 153 -2.74 1.49 14.94
C SER A 153 -3.83 0.87 15.84
N SER A 154 -5.00 1.50 15.90
CA SER A 154 -6.20 0.80 16.35
C SER A 154 -6.43 -0.47 15.51
N SER A 155 -7.26 -1.38 16.02
CA SER A 155 -7.62 -2.61 15.32
C SER A 155 -9.00 -2.47 14.67
N CYS A 156 -9.22 -3.13 13.53
CA CYS A 156 -10.55 -3.22 12.92
C CYS A 156 -11.54 -3.94 13.87
N THR A 157 -12.53 -3.23 14.40
CA THR A 157 -13.42 -3.72 15.48
C THR A 157 -14.37 -4.85 15.04
N SER A 158 -15.01 -4.74 13.87
CA SER A 158 -16.02 -5.70 13.38
C SER A 158 -15.68 -6.31 12.02
N GLY A 159 -14.40 -6.33 11.65
CA GLY A 159 -14.02 -6.57 10.26
C GLY A 159 -12.55 -6.90 10.06
N ALA A 160 -11.99 -6.45 8.94
CA ALA A 160 -10.57 -6.56 8.63
C ALA A 160 -10.12 -5.49 7.64
N ILE A 161 -8.82 -5.37 7.50
CA ILE A 161 -8.21 -4.54 6.48
C ILE A 161 -8.68 -5.03 5.11
N CYS A 162 -9.22 -4.14 4.29
CA CYS A 162 -9.75 -4.41 2.96
C CYS A 162 -9.17 -3.49 1.88
N GLY A 163 -8.33 -2.53 2.26
CA GLY A 163 -7.75 -1.56 1.35
C GLY A 163 -6.62 -0.78 1.99
N LEU A 164 -5.89 -0.06 1.14
CA LEU A 164 -4.78 0.80 1.53
C LEU A 164 -4.74 2.10 0.73
N GLN A 165 -4.03 3.06 1.31
CA GLN A 165 -3.50 4.21 0.62
C GLN A 165 -2.12 4.51 1.16
N THR A 166 -1.16 4.76 0.28
CA THR A 166 0.23 5.08 0.65
C THR A 166 0.51 6.54 0.36
N LYS A 167 1.40 7.13 1.16
CA LYS A 167 1.94 8.46 0.96
C LYS A 167 3.36 8.34 0.46
N VAL A 168 3.57 8.78 -0.78
CA VAL A 168 4.85 8.63 -1.47
C VAL A 168 5.37 10.01 -1.86
N GLN A 169 6.63 10.26 -1.58
CA GLN A 169 7.33 11.45 -2.06
C GLN A 169 7.92 11.12 -3.43
N GLY A 170 7.46 11.83 -4.46
CA GLY A 170 8.00 11.70 -5.81
C GLY A 170 9.40 12.31 -5.94
N PRO A 171 10.09 12.04 -7.05
CA PRO A 171 11.45 12.55 -7.30
C PRO A 171 11.51 14.07 -7.15
N GLN A 172 12.50 14.58 -6.43
CA GLN A 172 12.73 16.02 -6.26
C GLN A 172 13.83 16.57 -7.19
N GLY A 173 14.39 15.73 -8.05
CA GLY A 173 15.49 16.08 -8.94
C GLY A 173 16.06 14.87 -9.67
N ILE A 174 17.22 15.06 -10.32
CA ILE A 174 17.98 13.97 -10.94
C ILE A 174 18.70 13.21 -9.84
N GLY A 175 18.29 11.96 -9.60
CA GLY A 175 18.91 11.08 -8.59
C GLY A 175 18.21 11.06 -7.23
N ASP A 176 17.15 11.85 -7.02
CA ASP A 176 16.38 11.81 -5.79
C ASP A 176 15.38 10.65 -5.80
N ASP A 177 15.48 9.81 -4.79
CA ASP A 177 14.69 8.59 -4.71
C ASP A 177 13.25 8.85 -4.26
N THR A 178 12.33 8.14 -4.92
CA THR A 178 10.94 8.10 -4.50
C THR A 178 10.84 7.27 -3.23
N SER A 179 10.26 7.79 -2.14
CA SER A 179 10.17 7.08 -0.87
C SER A 179 8.74 7.01 -0.32
N LEU A 180 8.39 5.87 0.29
CA LEU A 180 7.15 5.74 1.05
C LEU A 180 7.38 6.37 2.43
N ASN A 181 6.60 7.38 2.75
CA ASN A 181 6.69 8.08 4.04
C ASN A 181 5.61 7.62 5.02
N ASP A 182 4.42 7.26 4.52
CA ASP A 182 3.30 6.90 5.37
C ASP A 182 2.33 5.94 4.66
N MET A 183 1.47 5.30 5.43
CA MET A 183 0.35 4.52 4.93
C MET A 183 -0.87 4.64 5.85
N ARG A 184 -2.05 4.48 5.26
CA ARG A 184 -3.29 4.23 6.00
C ARG A 184 -4.02 3.05 5.39
N VAL A 185 -4.74 2.32 6.23
CA VAL A 185 -5.52 1.16 5.81
C VAL A 185 -6.99 1.35 6.15
N PHE A 186 -7.84 0.70 5.38
CA PHE A 186 -9.29 0.81 5.50
C PHE A 186 -9.87 -0.49 6.05
N CYS A 187 -10.73 -0.39 7.06
CA CYS A 187 -11.46 -1.52 7.62
C CYS A 187 -12.81 -1.69 6.91
N CYS A 188 -13.12 -2.91 6.48
CA CYS A 188 -14.44 -3.30 5.99
C CYS A 188 -15.01 -4.43 6.84
N LYS A 189 -16.34 -4.58 6.84
CA LYS A 189 -17.03 -5.78 7.31
C LYS A 189 -16.76 -6.97 6.39
#